data_AF-A0A8J3NR73-F1
#
_entry.id   AF-A0A8J3NR73-F1
#
_cell.length_a   1.000
_cell.length_b   1.000
_cell.length_c   1.000
_cell.angle_alpha   90.00
_cell.angle_beta   90.00
_cell.angle_gamma   90.00
#
_symmetry.space_group_name_H-M   'P 1'
#
loop_
_entity.id
_entity.type
_entity.pdbx_description
1 polymer ?
#
loop_
_entity_poly.entity_id
_entity_poly.type
_entity_poly.pdbx_seq_one_letter_code
_entity_poly.pdbx_strand_id
1 'polypeptide(L)'
;MSGQRIDLDPAAALTAARRLNLAGQSLARERDLSGGRIEQAGQERPWGDDELGRAFAARYADSAVMLLLLWRDAAHRTVELSESIVTAVAATEHVDAAGQARFRQLTV
;
A
#
# COMPACT_ATOMS: atom_id res chain seq x y z
N MET A 1 20.28 22.20 10.12
CA MET A 1 19.00 21.67 9.61
C MET A 1 18.19 21.23 10.81
N SER A 2 17.25 22.06 11.26
CA SER A 2 16.32 21.72 12.33
C SER A 2 15.32 20.70 11.76
N GLY A 3 15.47 19.43 12.16
CA GLY A 3 14.51 18.40 11.84
C GLY A 3 13.13 18.83 12.30
N GLN A 4 12.16 18.81 11.40
CA GLN A 4 10.77 19.10 11.71
C GLN A 4 10.33 18.10 12.78
N ARG A 5 10.10 18.59 14.02
CA ARG A 5 9.67 17.73 15.13
C ARG A 5 8.24 17.32 14.86
N ILE A 6 8.08 16.09 14.38
CA ILE A 6 6.78 15.47 14.19
C ILE A 6 6.37 14.94 15.56
N ASP A 7 5.45 15.63 16.22
CA ASP A 7 4.84 15.15 17.46
C ASP A 7 3.71 14.20 17.08
N LEU A 8 4.05 12.90 17.02
CA LEU A 8 3.15 11.84 16.57
C LEU A 8 2.82 10.96 17.77
N ASP A 9 1.54 10.84 18.12
CA ASP A 9 1.08 9.88 19.13
C ASP A 9 1.39 8.45 18.65
N PRO A 10 2.30 7.71 19.31
CA PRO A 10 2.70 6.36 18.91
C PRO A 10 1.51 5.40 18.84
N ALA A 11 0.55 5.50 19.75
CA ALA A 11 -0.61 4.61 19.78
C ALA A 11 -1.55 4.88 18.60
N ALA A 12 -1.77 6.15 18.25
CA ALA A 12 -2.53 6.53 17.08
C ALA A 12 -1.81 6.09 15.78
N ALA A 13 -0.49 6.24 15.71
CA ALA A 13 0.33 5.81 14.58
C ALA A 13 0.22 4.30 14.32
N LEU A 14 0.38 3.49 15.37
CA LEU A 14 0.27 2.03 15.28
C LEU A 14 -1.15 1.59 14.93
N THR A 15 -2.17 2.30 15.41
CA THR A 15 -3.56 2.07 15.00
C THR A 15 -3.77 2.36 13.52
N ALA A 16 -3.24 3.48 13.01
CA ALA A 16 -3.29 3.82 11.60
C ALA A 16 -2.53 2.80 10.73
N ALA A 17 -1.33 2.37 11.16
CA ALA A 17 -0.57 1.33 10.49
C ALA A 17 -1.37 0.02 10.37
N ARG A 18 -2.01 -0.42 11.45
CA ARG A 18 -2.86 -1.63 11.41
C ARG A 18 -4.00 -1.51 10.40
N ARG A 19 -4.66 -0.34 10.35
CA ARG A 19 -5.73 -0.07 9.38
C ARG A 19 -5.22 -0.09 7.94
N LEU A 20 -4.07 0.54 7.68
CA LEU A 20 -3.44 0.53 6.36
C LEU A 20 -3.06 -0.90 5.95
N ASN A 21 -2.48 -1.68 6.85
CA ASN A 21 -2.12 -3.07 6.58
C ASN A 21 -3.35 -3.90 6.15
N LEU A 22 -4.45 -3.80 6.91
CA LEU A 22 -5.71 -4.46 6.58
C LEU A 22 -6.30 -3.97 5.24
N ALA A 23 -6.23 -2.67 4.96
CA ALA A 23 -6.69 -2.09 3.70
C ALA A 23 -5.87 -2.61 2.51
N GLY A 24 -4.53 -2.63 2.62
CA GLY A 24 -3.63 -3.15 1.59
C GLY A 24 -3.87 -4.64 1.31
N GLN A 25 -4.07 -5.46 2.36
CA GLN A 25 -4.46 -6.86 2.19
C GLN A 25 -5.84 -7.01 1.53
N SER A 26 -6.80 -6.13 1.86
CA SER A 26 -8.12 -6.15 1.23
C SER A 26 -8.04 -5.78 -0.25
N LEU A 27 -7.23 -4.78 -0.60
CA LEU A 27 -6.98 -4.40 -1.99
C LEU A 27 -6.34 -5.56 -2.77
N ALA A 28 -5.40 -6.28 -2.18
CA ALA A 28 -4.78 -7.44 -2.80
C ALA A 28 -5.80 -8.57 -3.04
N ARG A 29 -6.64 -8.90 -2.04
CA ARG A 29 -7.70 -9.89 -2.20
C ARG A 29 -8.71 -9.51 -3.28
N GLU A 30 -9.14 -8.26 -3.31
CA GLU A 30 -10.07 -7.78 -4.33
C GLU A 30 -9.44 -7.77 -5.73
N ARG A 31 -8.14 -7.47 -5.83
CA ARG A 31 -7.40 -7.60 -7.10
C ARG A 31 -7.45 -9.04 -7.60
N ASP A 32 -7.30 -10.03 -6.74
CA ASP A 32 -7.30 -11.43 -7.16
C ASP A 32 -8.71 -11.93 -7.53
N LEU A 33 -9.75 -11.51 -6.79
CA LEU A 33 -11.13 -11.90 -7.06
C LEU A 33 -11.71 -11.17 -8.28
N SER A 34 -11.68 -9.84 -8.27
CA SER A 34 -12.27 -9.01 -9.31
C SER A 34 -11.37 -8.90 -10.54
N GLY A 35 -10.04 -8.84 -10.35
CA GLY A 35 -9.09 -8.79 -11.45
C GLY A 35 -9.08 -10.05 -12.30
N GLY A 36 -9.30 -11.23 -11.70
CA GLY A 36 -9.44 -12.48 -12.45
C GLY A 36 -10.58 -12.44 -13.48
N ARG A 37 -11.70 -11.76 -13.16
CA ARG A 37 -12.83 -11.58 -14.11
C ARG A 37 -12.45 -10.65 -15.27
N ILE A 38 -11.61 -9.65 -15.02
CA ILE A 38 -11.09 -8.74 -16.05
C ILE A 38 -10.14 -9.51 -16.98
N GLU A 39 -9.23 -10.31 -16.42
CA GLU A 39 -8.33 -11.15 -17.20
C GLU A 39 -9.12 -12.16 -18.06
N GLN A 40 -10.13 -12.81 -17.47
CA GLN A 40 -11.00 -13.76 -18.15
C GLN A 40 -11.75 -13.13 -19.33
N ALA A 41 -12.39 -11.96 -19.15
CA ALA A 41 -13.08 -11.28 -20.25
C ALA A 41 -12.12 -10.89 -21.40
N GLY A 42 -10.85 -10.62 -21.10
CA GLY A 42 -9.82 -10.38 -22.11
C GLY A 42 -9.49 -11.63 -22.94
N GLN A 43 -9.56 -12.82 -22.33
CA GLN A 43 -9.35 -14.10 -23.02
C GLN A 43 -10.57 -14.54 -23.81
N GLU A 44 -11.76 -14.40 -23.24
CA GLU A 44 -13.03 -14.79 -23.86
C GLU A 44 -13.39 -13.89 -25.06
N ARG A 45 -12.93 -12.63 -25.05
CA ARG A 45 -13.19 -11.64 -26.11
C ARG A 45 -14.68 -11.56 -26.52
N PRO A 46 -15.59 -11.25 -25.59
CA PRO A 46 -17.05 -11.27 -25.83
C PRO A 46 -17.56 -10.20 -26.82
N TRP A 47 -16.67 -9.42 -27.44
CA TRP A 47 -16.96 -8.23 -28.23
C TRP A 47 -17.17 -8.51 -29.73
N GLY A 48 -17.08 -9.78 -30.16
CA GLY A 48 -17.21 -10.19 -31.56
C GLY A 48 -15.91 -10.07 -32.36
N ASP A 49 -15.92 -10.67 -33.55
CA ASP A 49 -14.77 -10.74 -34.47
C ASP A 49 -14.87 -9.74 -35.63
N ASP A 50 -15.77 -8.77 -35.57
CA ASP A 50 -15.81 -7.68 -36.55
C ASP A 50 -14.70 -6.64 -36.29
N GLU A 51 -14.63 -5.60 -37.12
CA GLU A 51 -13.60 -4.57 -36.98
C GLU A 51 -13.69 -3.84 -35.63
N LEU A 52 -14.92 -3.58 -35.16
CA LEU A 52 -15.17 -2.91 -33.89
C LEU A 52 -14.77 -3.79 -32.70
N GLY A 53 -15.13 -5.07 -32.72
CA GLY A 53 -14.78 -6.05 -31.70
C GLY A 53 -13.28 -6.27 -31.58
N ARG A 54 -12.56 -6.34 -32.71
CA ARG A 54 -11.09 -6.39 -32.72
C ARG A 54 -10.45 -5.11 -32.14
N ALA A 55 -10.94 -3.93 -32.53
CA ALA A 55 -10.44 -2.67 -32.01
C ALA A 55 -10.67 -2.55 -30.49
N PHE A 56 -11.85 -2.98 -30.02
CA PHE A 56 -12.15 -3.03 -28.60
C PHE A 56 -11.22 -4.00 -27.87
N ALA A 57 -11.06 -5.23 -28.38
CA ALA A 57 -10.21 -6.25 -27.75
C ALA A 57 -8.76 -5.77 -27.59
N ALA A 58 -8.21 -5.07 -28.59
CA ALA A 58 -6.89 -4.47 -28.50
C ALA A 58 -6.82 -3.42 -27.38
N ARG A 59 -7.78 -2.48 -27.35
CA ARG A 59 -7.80 -1.42 -26.33
C ARG A 59 -8.05 -1.95 -24.92
N TYR A 60 -8.87 -2.99 -24.81
CA TYR A 60 -9.15 -3.69 -23.57
C TYR A 60 -7.89 -4.33 -23.01
N ALA A 61 -7.13 -5.07 -23.83
CA ALA A 61 -5.91 -5.74 -23.41
C ALA A 61 -4.90 -4.76 -22.81
N ASP A 62 -4.64 -3.63 -23.49
CA ASP A 62 -3.72 -2.59 -23.00
C ASP A 62 -4.19 -1.98 -21.68
N SER A 63 -5.48 -1.66 -21.60
CA SER A 63 -6.05 -0.98 -20.42
C SER A 63 -6.14 -1.91 -19.21
N ALA A 64 -6.49 -3.18 -19.44
CA ALA A 64 -6.60 -4.20 -18.39
C ALA A 64 -5.24 -4.47 -17.75
N VAL A 65 -4.17 -4.63 -18.54
CA VAL A 65 -2.81 -4.83 -18.01
C VAL A 65 -2.41 -3.67 -17.11
N MET A 66 -2.58 -2.43 -17.57
CA MET A 66 -2.23 -1.25 -16.78
C MET A 66 -3.02 -1.15 -15.48
N LEU A 67 -4.34 -1.38 -15.54
CA LEU A 67 -5.20 -1.34 -14.37
C LEU A 67 -4.78 -2.39 -13.33
N LEU A 68 -4.56 -3.64 -13.76
CA LEU A 68 -4.23 -4.74 -12.87
C LEU A 68 -2.85 -4.58 -12.23
N LEU A 69 -1.89 -4.01 -12.95
CA LEU A 69 -0.57 -3.67 -12.43
C LEU A 69 -0.66 -2.55 -11.38
N LEU A 70 -1.37 -1.47 -11.69
CA LEU A 70 -1.54 -0.34 -10.77
C LEU A 70 -2.27 -0.78 -9.49
N TRP A 71 -3.30 -1.61 -9.61
CA TRP A 71 -4.02 -2.14 -8.46
C TRP A 71 -3.10 -2.96 -7.55
N ARG A 72 -2.30 -3.88 -8.13
CA ARG A 72 -1.33 -4.67 -7.36
C ARG A 72 -0.31 -3.77 -6.67
N ASP A 73 0.22 -2.76 -7.36
CA ASP A 73 1.19 -1.83 -6.77
C ASP A 73 0.55 -1.02 -5.63
N ALA A 74 -0.66 -0.51 -5.82
CA ALA A 74 -1.38 0.21 -4.76
C ALA A 74 -1.60 -0.65 -3.51
N ALA A 75 -1.97 -1.92 -3.67
CA ALA A 75 -2.11 -2.85 -2.55
C ALA A 75 -0.78 -3.04 -1.80
N HIS A 76 0.31 -3.27 -2.55
CA HIS A 76 1.65 -3.46 -2.00
C HIS A 76 2.16 -2.22 -1.28
N ARG A 77 2.10 -1.04 -1.91
CA ARG A 77 2.53 0.24 -1.33
C ARG A 77 1.77 0.59 -0.04
N THR A 78 0.49 0.21 0.04
CA THR A 78 -0.31 0.42 1.25
C THR A 78 0.19 -0.43 2.42
N VAL A 79 0.62 -1.67 2.16
CA VAL A 79 1.25 -2.55 3.15
C VAL A 79 2.64 -2.02 3.53
N GLU A 80 3.50 -1.67 2.56
CA GLU A 80 4.83 -1.10 2.83
C GLU A 80 4.76 0.17 3.68
N LEU A 81 3.78 1.03 3.43
CA LEU A 81 3.55 2.23 4.25
C LEU A 81 3.20 1.87 5.69
N SER A 82 2.37 0.85 5.90
CA SER A 82 2.04 0.38 7.25
C SER A 82 3.26 -0.10 8.02
N GLU A 83 4.14 -0.85 7.36
CA GLU A 83 5.38 -1.38 7.95
C GLU A 83 6.36 -0.25 8.25
N SER A 84 6.50 0.71 7.33
CA SER A 84 7.35 1.89 7.49
C SER A 84 6.93 2.72 8.71
N ILE A 85 5.63 2.87 8.96
CA ILE A 85 5.12 3.57 10.15
C ILE A 85 5.51 2.81 11.43
N VAL A 86 5.33 1.47 11.46
CA VAL A 86 5.71 0.65 12.62
C VAL A 86 7.20 0.79 12.92
N THR A 87 8.05 0.72 11.89
CA THR A 87 9.51 0.90 12.03
C THR A 87 9.86 2.30 12.54
N ALA A 88 9.21 3.34 12.01
CA ALA A 88 9.47 4.72 12.44
C ALA A 88 9.08 4.97 13.91
N VAL A 89 7.95 4.42 14.35
CA VAL A 89 7.52 4.50 15.77
C VAL A 89 8.53 3.81 16.68
N ALA A 90 8.92 2.58 16.36
CA ALA A 90 9.88 1.82 17.16
C ALA A 90 11.26 2.52 17.25
N ALA A 91 11.72 3.13 16.15
CA ALA A 91 12.95 3.90 16.13
C ALA A 91 12.86 5.16 17.02
N THR A 92 11.73 5.85 17.00
CA THR A 92 11.50 7.06 17.81
C THR A 92 11.48 6.73 19.30
N GLU A 93 10.73 5.69 19.70
CA GLU A 93 10.67 5.25 21.11
C GLU A 93 12.06 4.82 21.63
N HIS A 94 12.87 4.15 20.80
CA HIS A 94 14.22 3.76 21.17
C HIS A 94 15.14 4.97 21.42
N VAL A 95 15.06 5.98 20.54
CA VAL A 95 15.83 7.23 20.68
C VAL A 95 15.42 7.98 21.96
N ASP A 96 14.13 8.07 22.24
CA ASP A 96 13.61 8.74 23.43
C ASP A 96 14.06 8.04 24.72
N ALA A 97 14.01 6.71 24.76
CA ALA A 97 14.48 5.94 25.90
C ALA A 97 15.99 6.13 26.16
N ALA A 98 16.81 6.13 25.11
CA ALA A 98 18.25 6.36 25.20
C ALA A 98 18.57 7.79 25.67
N GLY A 99 17.82 8.78 25.19
CA GLY A 99 17.93 10.17 25.65
C GLY A 99 17.60 10.33 27.13
N GLN A 100 16.50 9.73 27.59
CA GLN A 100 16.11 9.76 29.00
C GLN A 100 17.15 9.07 29.91
N ALA A 101 17.74 7.96 29.47
CA ALA A 101 18.79 7.27 30.21
C ALA A 101 20.05 8.15 30.37
N ARG A 102 20.50 8.81 29.31
CA ARG A 102 21.62 9.76 29.37
C ARG A 102 21.31 10.98 30.24
N PHE A 103 20.11 11.54 30.14
CA PHE A 103 19.71 12.67 30.98
C PHE A 103 19.74 12.31 32.47
N ARG A 104 19.24 11.11 32.83
CA ARG A 104 19.32 10.57 34.19
C ARG A 104 20.76 10.39 34.67
N GLN A 105 21.71 10.05 33.80
CA GLN A 105 23.13 9.94 34.17
C GLN A 105 23.81 11.30 34.41
N LEU A 106 23.28 12.39 33.87
CA LEU A 106 23.84 13.73 34.00
C LEU A 106 23.22 14.56 35.13
N THR A 107 22.04 14.16 35.61
CA THR A 107 21.31 14.85 36.71
C THR A 107 21.41 14.12 38.06
N VAL A 108 22.17 13.03 38.13
CA VAL A 108 22.61 12.33 39.36
C VAL A 108 24.07 12.66 39.61
#